data_AF-A0A964MW06-F1
#
_entry.id   AF-A0A964MW06-F1
#
_cell.length_a   1.000
_cell.length_b   1.000
_cell.length_c   1.000
_cell.angle_alpha   90.00
_cell.angle_beta   90.00
_cell.angle_gamma   90.00
#
_symmetry.space_group_name_H-M   'P 1'
#
loop_
_entity.id
_entity.type
_entity.pdbx_description
1 polymer ?
#
loop_
_entity_poly.entity_id
_entity_poly.type
_entity_poly.pdbx_seq_one_letter_code
_entity_poly.pdbx_strand_id
1 'polypeptide(L)'
;MDQDDGQGLIEIDEDASLLESVTDDKGSNIGGKFDSFPDEFKDGSGGIIEIESTGFAAPGATAILAEGSIAITAATGTRKTRVANVRLTNDTTFRFGQTTITVAEVETQGESQTFTLKLPRQVMTSIKNVVFLDAKGQPIEGSRTGTGYMNDAAEMSMSVKTAAKTVTLEFEAWTGLKTIKVPFKVRAALGLD
;
A
#
# COMPACT_ATOMS: atom_id res chain seq x y z
N MET A 1 -20.99 -8.76 8.69
CA MET A 1 -20.50 -8.85 7.31
C MET A 1 -19.03 -9.14 7.47
N ASP A 2 -18.65 -10.40 7.25
CA ASP A 2 -17.32 -10.90 7.57
C ASP A 2 -16.28 -10.15 6.76
N GLN A 3 -15.32 -9.57 7.47
CA GLN A 3 -14.20 -8.82 6.93
C GLN A 3 -13.23 -9.85 6.35
N ASP A 4 -13.02 -9.83 5.03
CA ASP A 4 -12.30 -10.86 4.29
C ASP A 4 -10.90 -11.10 4.89
N ASP A 5 -10.61 -12.35 5.25
CA ASP A 5 -9.51 -12.81 6.10
C ASP A 5 -8.13 -12.72 5.39
N GLY A 6 -7.69 -11.52 5.04
CA GLY A 6 -6.32 -11.24 4.61
C GLY A 6 -6.05 -11.23 3.11
N GLN A 7 -7.09 -11.16 2.26
CA GLN A 7 -6.92 -10.82 0.84
C GLN A 7 -6.85 -9.29 0.68
N GLY A 8 -6.12 -8.80 -0.32
CA GLY A 8 -6.04 -7.36 -0.56
C GLY A 8 -5.16 -6.96 -1.74
N LEU A 9 -5.52 -5.85 -2.37
CA LEU A 9 -4.66 -5.08 -3.25
C LEU A 9 -3.50 -4.51 -2.43
N ILE A 10 -2.27 -4.69 -2.94
CA ILE A 10 -1.03 -4.25 -2.29
C ILE A 10 -0.37 -3.14 -3.08
N GLU A 11 -0.44 -3.25 -4.42
CA GLU A 11 0.22 -2.32 -5.33
C GLU A 11 -0.49 -2.36 -6.69
N ILE A 12 -0.64 -1.21 -7.31
CA ILE A 12 -0.89 -1.06 -8.74
C ILE A 12 0.43 -0.65 -9.41
N ASP A 13 0.96 -1.53 -10.26
CA ASP A 13 2.24 -1.33 -10.95
C ASP A 13 2.02 -0.49 -12.22
N GLU A 14 2.46 0.77 -12.16
CA GLU A 14 2.34 1.73 -13.26
C GLU A 14 3.14 1.30 -14.49
N ASP A 15 4.39 0.90 -14.30
CA ASP A 15 5.31 0.56 -15.40
C ASP A 15 4.86 -0.70 -16.16
N ALA A 16 4.17 -1.63 -15.48
CA ALA A 16 3.62 -2.84 -16.08
C ALA A 16 2.17 -2.68 -16.60
N SER A 17 1.51 -1.56 -16.27
CA SER A 17 0.17 -1.21 -16.77
C SER A 17 0.21 -0.62 -18.18
N LEU A 18 -0.88 -0.75 -18.92
CA LEU A 18 -0.95 -0.33 -20.32
C LEU A 18 -2.33 0.23 -20.66
N LEU A 19 -2.36 1.45 -21.19
CA LEU A 19 -3.53 2.01 -21.86
C LEU A 19 -3.38 1.77 -23.37
N GLU A 20 -4.22 0.90 -23.92
CA GLU A 20 -4.12 0.48 -25.32
C GLU A 20 -4.86 1.45 -26.25
N SER A 21 -6.04 1.93 -25.85
CA SER A 21 -6.80 2.88 -26.65
C SER A 21 -7.74 3.74 -25.81
N VAL A 22 -7.98 4.96 -26.30
CA VAL A 22 -9.07 5.84 -25.87
C VAL A 22 -9.77 6.38 -27.12
N THR A 23 -11.04 6.05 -27.29
CA THR A 23 -11.84 6.35 -28.48
C THR A 23 -13.20 6.94 -28.11
N ASP A 24 -13.91 7.56 -29.05
CA ASP A 24 -15.35 7.78 -28.91
C ASP A 24 -16.18 6.65 -29.53
N ASP A 25 -17.49 6.68 -29.27
CA ASP A 25 -18.48 5.79 -29.87
C ASP A 25 -18.75 6.04 -31.37
N LYS A 26 -18.04 6.98 -32.01
CA LYS A 26 -17.99 7.17 -33.47
C LYS A 26 -16.73 6.59 -34.11
N GLY A 27 -15.81 6.04 -33.30
CA GLY A 27 -14.57 5.41 -33.75
C GLY A 27 -13.39 6.37 -33.91
N SER A 28 -13.50 7.62 -33.46
CA SER A 28 -12.36 8.54 -33.43
C SER A 28 -11.40 8.13 -32.33
N ASN A 29 -10.11 8.11 -32.64
CA ASN A 29 -9.06 7.98 -31.62
C ASN A 29 -8.83 9.35 -30.98
N ILE A 30 -9.06 9.44 -29.68
CA ILE A 30 -8.94 10.67 -28.89
C ILE A 30 -7.58 10.73 -28.20
N GLY A 31 -6.92 9.57 -28.06
CA GLY A 31 -5.70 9.41 -27.28
C GLY A 31 -5.95 9.59 -25.79
N GLY A 32 -5.06 9.03 -24.99
CA GLY A 32 -5.10 9.22 -23.54
C GLY A 32 -3.84 8.72 -22.87
N LYS A 33 -3.74 9.05 -21.59
CA LYS A 33 -2.69 8.60 -20.68
C LYS A 33 -3.29 8.30 -19.32
N PHE A 34 -2.60 7.49 -18.52
CA PHE A 34 -2.82 7.53 -17.08
C PHE A 34 -2.38 8.91 -16.56
N ASP A 35 -3.17 9.52 -15.69
CA ASP A 35 -2.86 10.83 -15.10
C ASP A 35 -2.40 10.70 -13.64
N SER A 36 -3.06 11.35 -12.66
CA SER A 36 -2.75 11.13 -11.25
C SER A 36 -3.06 9.67 -10.89
N PHE A 37 -2.02 8.87 -10.71
CA PHE A 37 -2.10 7.42 -10.76
C PHE A 37 -1.09 6.79 -9.79
N PRO A 38 -1.44 5.72 -9.06
CA PRO A 38 -2.76 5.29 -8.56
C PRO A 38 -3.02 5.78 -7.11
N ASP A 39 -4.30 5.91 -6.71
CA ASP A 39 -4.69 6.12 -5.30
C ASP A 39 -5.27 4.83 -4.70
N GLU A 40 -4.51 4.17 -3.83
CA GLU A 40 -4.89 2.89 -3.23
C GLU A 40 -5.67 3.08 -1.93
N PHE A 41 -6.76 2.32 -1.77
CA PHE A 41 -7.52 2.34 -0.53
C PHE A 41 -6.70 1.70 0.60
N LYS A 42 -6.67 2.36 1.75
CA LYS A 42 -5.87 1.93 2.92
C LYS A 42 -6.23 0.54 3.44
N ASP A 43 -7.44 0.06 3.17
CA ASP A 43 -7.90 -1.27 3.56
C ASP A 43 -7.54 -2.37 2.55
N GLY A 44 -6.90 -2.01 1.42
CA GLY A 44 -6.54 -2.92 0.34
C GLY A 44 -7.74 -3.44 -0.45
N SER A 45 -8.93 -2.84 -0.30
CA SER A 45 -10.13 -3.27 -1.03
C SER A 45 -10.12 -2.87 -2.51
N GLY A 46 -9.30 -1.88 -2.87
CA GLY A 46 -9.20 -1.39 -4.24
C GLY A 46 -8.35 -0.13 -4.34
N GLY A 47 -8.49 0.57 -5.46
CA GLY A 47 -7.86 1.85 -5.71
C GLY A 47 -8.54 2.56 -6.87
N ILE A 48 -8.11 3.81 -7.11
CA ILE A 48 -8.60 4.65 -8.20
C ILE A 48 -7.47 4.83 -9.20
N ILE A 49 -7.82 4.67 -10.47
CA ILE A 49 -6.98 5.01 -11.61
C ILE A 49 -7.64 6.13 -12.38
N GLU A 50 -6.85 7.11 -12.81
CA GLU A 50 -7.34 8.21 -13.63
C GLU A 50 -6.81 8.05 -15.06
N ILE A 51 -7.72 8.19 -16.03
CA ILE A 51 -7.40 8.23 -17.46
C ILE A 51 -7.78 9.61 -17.97
N GLU A 52 -6.78 10.35 -18.44
CA GLU A 52 -6.98 11.65 -19.08
C GLU A 52 -6.97 11.47 -20.60
N SER A 53 -8.00 11.98 -21.28
CA SER A 53 -8.03 12.05 -22.74
C SER A 53 -7.17 13.21 -23.25
N THR A 54 -6.35 12.97 -24.28
CA THR A 54 -5.47 14.00 -24.85
C THR A 54 -6.08 14.77 -26.03
N GLY A 55 -7.30 14.43 -26.41
CA GLY A 55 -8.01 14.99 -27.56
C GLY A 55 -9.49 15.22 -27.27
N PHE A 56 -10.25 15.50 -28.32
CA PHE A 56 -11.69 15.75 -28.24
C PHE A 56 -12.47 14.65 -28.94
N ALA A 57 -13.64 14.31 -28.39
CA ALA A 57 -14.60 13.44 -29.06
C ALA A 57 -15.15 14.11 -30.32
N ALA A 58 -15.51 13.29 -31.31
CA ALA A 58 -16.16 13.77 -32.52
C ALA A 58 -17.51 14.44 -32.21
N PRO A 59 -17.94 15.40 -33.03
CA PRO A 59 -19.28 15.96 -32.95
C PRO A 59 -20.36 14.87 -32.93
N GLY A 60 -21.24 14.92 -31.93
CA GLY A 60 -22.32 13.96 -31.75
C GLY A 60 -21.88 12.60 -31.20
N ALA A 61 -20.63 12.44 -30.76
CA ALA A 61 -20.23 11.34 -29.90
C ALA A 61 -21.00 11.42 -28.57
N THR A 62 -21.46 10.28 -28.06
CA THR A 62 -22.22 10.20 -26.81
C THR A 62 -21.47 9.47 -25.71
N ALA A 63 -20.34 8.84 -26.04
CA ALA A 63 -19.53 8.14 -25.08
C ALA A 63 -18.04 8.12 -25.45
N ILE A 64 -17.21 7.97 -24.41
CA ILE A 64 -15.79 7.66 -24.50
C ILE A 64 -15.61 6.20 -24.10
N LEU A 65 -14.72 5.50 -24.81
CA LEU A 65 -14.32 4.13 -24.54
C LEU A 65 -12.82 4.12 -24.24
N ALA A 66 -12.41 3.42 -23.19
CA ALA A 66 -11.00 3.18 -22.89
C ALA A 66 -10.73 1.69 -22.68
N GLU A 67 -9.64 1.20 -23.26
CA GLU A 67 -9.24 -0.21 -23.22
C GLU A 67 -7.76 -0.32 -22.85
N GLY A 68 -7.44 -1.38 -22.12
CA GLY A 68 -6.07 -1.67 -21.74
C GLY A 68 -5.99 -2.72 -20.65
N SER A 69 -4.97 -2.59 -19.81
CA SER A 69 -4.72 -3.52 -18.70
C SER A 69 -4.01 -2.85 -17.54
N ILE A 70 -4.37 -3.26 -16.33
CA ILE A 70 -3.75 -2.81 -15.09
C ILE A 70 -2.99 -3.99 -14.48
N ALA A 71 -1.70 -3.78 -14.19
CA ALA A 71 -0.91 -4.74 -13.44
C ALA A 71 -1.12 -4.49 -11.95
N ILE A 72 -1.62 -5.49 -11.24
CA ILE A 72 -1.89 -5.41 -9.80
C ILE A 72 -1.16 -6.51 -9.06
N THR A 73 -0.58 -6.17 -7.92
CA THR A 73 -0.10 -7.14 -6.94
C THR A 73 -1.15 -7.28 -5.85
N ALA A 74 -1.63 -8.52 -5.67
CA ALA A 74 -2.60 -8.86 -4.64
C ALA A 74 -2.08 -9.97 -3.73
N ALA A 75 -2.52 -9.96 -2.48
CA ALA A 75 -2.32 -11.07 -1.54
C ALA A 75 -3.54 -11.96 -1.43
N THR A 76 -3.29 -13.20 -1.04
CA THR A 76 -4.32 -14.23 -0.79
C THR A 76 -4.53 -14.51 0.70
N GLY A 77 -3.78 -13.86 1.57
CA GLY A 77 -3.88 -14.03 3.02
C GLY A 77 -2.85 -13.18 3.77
N THR A 78 -2.91 -13.19 5.10
CA THR A 78 -1.88 -12.61 5.96
C THR A 78 -1.29 -13.63 6.92
N ARG A 79 -0.10 -13.33 7.42
CA ARG A 79 0.57 -14.09 8.49
C ARG A 79 1.09 -13.15 9.56
N LYS A 80 0.78 -13.51 10.80
CA LYS A 80 1.29 -12.82 11.99
C LYS A 80 2.62 -13.42 12.44
N THR A 81 3.59 -12.56 12.73
CA THR A 81 4.89 -12.95 13.27
C THR A 81 5.25 -12.04 14.43
N ARG A 82 5.60 -12.63 15.57
CA ARG A 82 6.00 -11.88 16.76
C ARG A 82 7.51 -11.79 16.87
N VAL A 83 8.00 -10.60 17.16
CA VAL A 83 9.37 -10.33 17.56
C VAL A 83 9.33 -9.82 18.99
N ALA A 84 9.73 -10.68 19.94
CA ALA A 84 9.72 -10.35 21.36
C ALA A 84 10.93 -9.49 21.75
N ASN A 85 10.79 -8.74 22.84
CA ASN A 85 11.87 -8.00 23.49
C ASN A 85 12.61 -7.00 22.58
N VAL A 86 11.90 -6.37 21.65
CA VAL A 86 12.45 -5.30 20.82
C VAL A 86 12.72 -4.10 21.72
N ARG A 87 13.98 -3.69 21.82
CA ARG A 87 14.38 -2.53 22.61
C ARG A 87 14.14 -1.25 21.80
N LEU A 88 13.41 -0.31 22.38
CA LEU A 88 13.17 1.01 21.82
C LEU A 88 14.35 1.92 22.19
N THR A 89 15.49 1.66 21.54
CA THR A 89 16.69 2.51 21.62
C THR A 89 17.35 2.54 20.25
N ASN A 90 17.97 3.66 19.89
CA ASN A 90 18.66 3.81 18.61
C ASN A 90 19.67 2.69 18.37
N ASP A 91 19.80 2.31 17.10
CA ASP A 91 20.71 1.29 16.57
C ASP A 91 20.42 -0.14 17.07
N THR A 92 19.33 -0.34 17.83
CA THR A 92 18.87 -1.69 18.17
C THR A 92 18.43 -2.39 16.91
N THR A 93 18.87 -3.63 16.72
CA THR A 93 18.45 -4.47 15.60
C THR A 93 17.64 -5.67 16.06
N PHE A 94 16.72 -6.11 15.21
CA PHE A 94 15.98 -7.36 15.39
C PHE A 94 15.74 -8.06 14.05
N ARG A 95 15.37 -9.34 14.08
CA ARG A 95 15.07 -10.12 12.88
C ARG A 95 13.57 -10.22 12.66
N PHE A 96 13.16 -9.95 11.42
CA PHE A 96 11.83 -10.25 10.90
C PHE A 96 12.00 -11.16 9.69
N GLY A 97 11.67 -12.45 9.85
CA GLY A 97 12.10 -13.48 8.91
C GLY A 97 13.62 -13.53 8.81
N GLN A 98 14.15 -13.41 7.59
CA GLN A 98 15.60 -13.34 7.36
C GLN A 98 16.15 -11.91 7.38
N THR A 99 15.29 -10.90 7.43
CA THR A 99 15.69 -9.49 7.34
C THR A 99 16.06 -8.93 8.71
N THR A 100 17.16 -8.16 8.75
CA THR A 100 17.49 -7.32 9.91
C THR A 100 16.78 -5.98 9.77
N ILE A 101 16.05 -5.57 10.81
CA ILE A 101 15.42 -4.27 10.94
C ILE A 101 16.12 -3.49 12.05
N THR A 102 16.34 -2.20 11.84
CA THR A 102 16.99 -1.31 12.82
C THR A 102 15.98 -0.31 13.39
N VAL A 103 15.98 -0.14 14.70
CA VAL A 103 15.26 0.92 15.40
C VAL A 103 16.12 2.19 15.40
N ALA A 104 15.54 3.30 14.97
CA ALA A 104 16.18 4.61 14.91
C ALA A 104 15.23 5.71 15.41
N GLU A 105 15.76 6.91 15.59
CA GLU A 105 14.98 8.13 15.89
C GLU A 105 14.02 7.96 17.08
N VAL A 106 14.48 7.26 18.12
CA VAL A 106 13.67 7.04 19.32
C VAL A 106 13.58 8.34 20.12
N GLU A 107 12.36 8.82 20.30
CA GLU A 107 12.03 9.94 21.18
C GLU A 107 11.02 9.48 22.23
N THR A 108 11.12 10.03 23.44
CA THR A 108 10.17 9.78 24.53
C THR A 108 9.48 11.08 24.89
N GLN A 109 8.15 11.06 24.88
CA GLN A 109 7.30 12.20 25.24
C GLN A 109 6.26 11.73 26.26
N GLY A 110 6.54 11.99 27.54
CA GLY A 110 5.69 11.52 28.65
C GLY A 110 5.60 9.99 28.69
N GLU A 111 4.40 9.45 28.56
CA GLU A 111 4.13 8.01 28.53
C GLU A 111 4.11 7.41 27.11
N SER A 112 4.51 8.18 26.11
CA SER A 112 4.57 7.74 24.71
C SER A 112 5.99 7.76 24.17
N GLN A 113 6.26 6.88 23.22
CA GLN A 113 7.50 6.83 22.47
C GLN A 113 7.20 6.85 20.98
N THR A 114 7.98 7.63 20.23
CA THR A 114 8.01 7.60 18.76
C THR A 114 9.34 7.05 18.30
N PHE A 115 9.34 6.31 17.20
CA PHE A 115 10.56 5.76 16.63
C PHE A 115 10.36 5.38 15.17
N THR A 116 11.46 5.21 14.45
CA THR A 116 11.50 4.79 13.05
C THR A 116 12.09 3.39 12.96
N LEU A 117 11.43 2.51 12.20
CA LEU A 117 12.02 1.26 11.75
C LEU A 117 12.69 1.48 10.39
N LYS A 118 13.99 1.21 10.29
CA LYS A 118 14.72 1.19 9.02
C LYS A 118 14.75 -0.25 8.50
N LEU A 119 14.27 -0.44 7.28
CA LEU A 119 14.07 -1.75 6.65
C LEU A 119 14.15 -1.66 5.13
N PRO A 120 14.38 -2.77 4.42
CA PRO A 120 14.26 -2.79 2.96
C PRO A 120 12.84 -2.44 2.51
N ARG A 121 12.70 -1.71 1.40
CA ARG A 121 11.41 -1.31 0.83
C ARG A 121 10.48 -2.50 0.62
N GLN A 122 11.00 -3.59 0.07
CA GLN A 122 10.22 -4.82 -0.13
C GLN A 122 9.64 -5.40 1.17
N VAL A 123 10.36 -5.26 2.29
CA VAL A 123 9.84 -5.72 3.58
C VAL A 123 8.76 -4.77 4.09
N MET A 124 8.95 -3.46 3.93
CA MET A 124 7.93 -2.47 4.30
C MET A 124 6.62 -2.70 3.55
N THR A 125 6.67 -2.91 2.23
CA THR A 125 5.46 -3.15 1.41
C THR A 125 4.77 -4.46 1.75
N SER A 126 5.51 -5.46 2.27
CA SER A 126 4.92 -6.71 2.75
C SER A 126 4.16 -6.58 4.07
N ILE A 127 4.38 -5.52 4.87
CA ILE A 127 3.80 -5.37 6.21
C ILE A 127 2.47 -4.61 6.12
N LYS A 128 1.37 -5.35 6.25
CA LYS A 128 0.01 -4.81 6.36
C LYS A 128 -0.17 -3.99 7.63
N ASN A 129 0.18 -4.56 8.78
CA ASN A 129 -0.05 -3.94 10.08
C ASN A 129 1.03 -4.30 11.10
N VAL A 130 1.18 -3.46 12.13
CA VAL A 130 2.05 -3.71 13.29
C VAL A 130 1.26 -3.48 14.56
N VAL A 131 1.18 -4.50 15.40
CA VAL A 131 0.57 -4.43 16.73
C VAL A 131 1.67 -4.45 17.79
N PHE A 132 1.53 -3.57 18.78
CA PHE A 132 2.43 -3.47 19.92
C PHE A 132 1.88 -4.28 21.08
N LEU A 133 2.71 -5.13 21.70
CA LEU A 133 2.32 -5.92 22.85
C LEU A 133 3.28 -5.66 24.03
N ASP A 134 2.73 -5.66 25.24
CA ASP A 134 3.50 -5.57 26.47
C ASP A 134 4.20 -6.90 26.83
N ALA A 135 4.89 -6.94 27.96
CA ALA A 135 5.58 -8.14 28.45
C ALA A 135 4.63 -9.31 28.78
N LYS A 136 3.33 -9.03 28.98
CA LYS A 136 2.27 -10.02 29.21
C LYS A 136 1.57 -10.43 27.91
N GLY A 137 2.00 -9.89 26.76
CA GLY A 137 1.38 -10.12 25.46
C GLY A 137 0.06 -9.37 25.26
N GLN A 138 -0.23 -8.37 26.09
CA GLN A 138 -1.43 -7.55 25.96
C GLN A 138 -1.21 -6.39 24.98
N PRO A 139 -2.21 -6.02 24.15
CA PRO A 139 -2.08 -4.90 23.23
C PRO A 139 -1.78 -3.57 23.93
N ILE A 140 -0.85 -2.83 23.36
CA ILE A 140 -0.53 -1.44 23.71
C ILE A 140 -1.08 -0.54 22.61
N GLU A 141 -1.70 0.56 22.99
CA GLU A 141 -2.13 1.59 22.04
C GLU A 141 -0.93 2.13 21.26
N GLY A 142 -0.97 2.00 19.93
CA GLY A 142 0.08 2.47 19.05
C GLY A 142 -0.34 2.37 17.60
N SER A 143 0.36 3.09 16.73
CA SER A 143 0.03 3.17 15.31
C SER A 143 1.27 3.47 14.47
N ARG A 144 1.15 3.15 13.18
CA ARG A 144 2.04 3.66 12.14
C ARG A 144 1.68 5.12 11.88
N THR A 145 2.66 6.02 12.00
CA THR A 145 2.47 7.46 11.82
C THR A 145 2.98 7.95 10.46
N GLY A 146 3.84 7.18 9.79
CA GLY A 146 4.34 7.54 8.48
C GLY A 146 5.15 6.42 7.82
N THR A 147 5.37 6.58 6.52
CA THR A 147 6.27 5.75 5.72
C THR A 147 7.03 6.63 4.75
N GLY A 148 8.29 6.32 4.51
CA GLY A 148 9.12 6.96 3.49
C GLY A 148 10.09 5.95 2.88
N TYR A 149 10.55 6.19 1.67
CA TYR A 149 11.58 5.35 1.06
C TYR A 149 12.45 6.16 0.08
N MET A 150 13.67 5.68 -0.10
CA MET A 150 14.62 6.15 -1.11
C MET A 150 15.33 4.91 -1.68
N ASN A 151 15.12 4.64 -2.97
CA ASN A 151 15.56 3.41 -3.64
C ASN A 151 15.04 2.16 -2.87
N ASP A 152 15.93 1.23 -2.54
CA ASP A 152 15.61 0.00 -1.81
C ASP A 152 15.53 0.17 -0.29
N ALA A 153 15.89 1.34 0.24
CA ALA A 153 15.82 1.63 1.67
C ALA A 153 14.49 2.30 2.01
N ALA A 154 13.86 1.86 3.11
CA ALA A 154 12.61 2.40 3.59
C ALA A 154 12.63 2.65 5.10
N GLU A 155 11.73 3.52 5.52
CA GLU A 155 11.54 3.96 6.89
C GLU A 155 10.05 3.90 7.22
N MET A 156 9.72 3.31 8.36
CA MET A 156 8.37 3.23 8.89
C MET A 156 8.33 3.88 10.27
N SER A 157 7.71 5.05 10.37
CA SER A 157 7.58 5.79 11.62
C SER A 157 6.39 5.28 12.43
N MET A 158 6.59 5.12 13.73
CA MET A 158 5.65 4.54 14.67
C MET A 158 5.49 5.42 15.90
N SER A 159 4.32 5.35 16.54
CA SER A 159 4.05 5.90 17.87
C SER A 159 3.41 4.82 18.74
N VAL A 160 3.84 4.71 19.99
CA VAL A 160 3.31 3.75 20.97
C VAL A 160 3.21 4.38 22.35
N LYS A 161 2.07 4.18 23.01
CA LYS A 161 1.79 4.69 24.35
C LYS A 161 2.34 3.76 25.41
N THR A 162 3.66 3.79 25.59
CA THR A 162 4.34 3.08 26.67
C THR A 162 5.59 3.81 27.13
N ALA A 163 5.85 3.76 28.44
CA ALA A 163 7.14 4.13 29.04
C ALA A 163 8.13 2.95 29.08
N ALA A 164 7.72 1.75 28.68
CA ALA A 164 8.58 0.57 28.67
C ALA A 164 9.67 0.70 27.58
N LYS A 165 10.91 0.36 27.94
CA LYS A 165 12.05 0.37 26.99
C LYS A 165 12.04 -0.81 26.03
N THR A 166 11.19 -1.80 26.27
CA THR A 166 11.10 -3.01 25.47
C THR A 166 9.64 -3.34 25.19
N VAL A 167 9.34 -3.70 23.96
CA VAL A 167 8.01 -4.14 23.52
C VAL A 167 8.12 -5.41 22.70
N THR A 168 7.00 -6.10 22.51
CA THR A 168 6.88 -7.13 21.48
C THR A 168 6.18 -6.51 20.27
N LEU A 169 6.75 -6.71 19.08
CA LEU A 169 6.14 -6.28 17.82
C LEU A 169 5.49 -7.50 17.16
N GLU A 170 4.19 -7.46 16.93
CA GLU A 170 3.48 -8.42 16.09
C GLU A 170 3.27 -7.80 14.70
N PHE A 171 4.00 -8.29 13.71
CA PHE A 171 3.85 -7.90 12.32
C PHE A 171 2.81 -8.79 11.66
N GLU A 172 1.79 -8.18 11.08
CA GLU A 172 0.91 -8.84 10.12
C GLU A 172 1.43 -8.54 8.71
N ALA A 173 1.92 -9.58 8.04
CA ALA A 173 2.46 -9.47 6.69
C ALA A 173 1.57 -10.18 5.68
N TRP A 174 1.48 -9.62 4.49
CA TRP A 174 0.82 -10.21 3.34
C TRP A 174 1.50 -11.53 2.92
N THR A 175 0.71 -12.48 2.44
CA THR A 175 1.18 -13.79 1.97
C THR A 175 0.50 -14.20 0.67
N GLY A 176 1.15 -15.12 -0.05
CA GLY A 176 0.68 -15.61 -1.35
C GLY A 176 0.50 -14.47 -2.36
N LEU A 177 1.51 -13.59 -2.42
CA LEU A 177 1.57 -12.47 -3.36
C LEU A 177 1.51 -12.98 -4.80
N LYS A 178 0.65 -12.36 -5.60
CA LYS A 178 0.56 -12.62 -7.03
C LYS A 178 0.40 -11.30 -7.77
N THR A 179 1.25 -11.11 -8.78
CA THR A 179 1.05 -10.06 -9.77
C THR A 179 0.17 -10.63 -10.87
N ILE A 180 -0.95 -9.94 -11.15
CA ILE A 180 -1.88 -10.30 -12.22
C ILE A 180 -2.13 -9.08 -13.09
N LYS A 181 -2.33 -9.33 -14.40
CA LYS A 181 -2.65 -8.30 -15.38
C LYS A 181 -4.14 -8.36 -15.67
N VAL A 182 -4.88 -7.37 -15.20
CA VAL A 182 -6.34 -7.30 -15.33
C VAL A 182 -6.69 -6.48 -16.57
N PRO A 183 -7.25 -7.08 -17.64
CA PRO A 183 -7.72 -6.32 -18.78
C PRO A 183 -8.95 -5.49 -18.40
N PHE A 184 -9.06 -4.28 -18.93
CA PHE A 184 -10.23 -3.43 -18.76
C PHE A 184 -10.75 -2.93 -20.11
N LYS A 185 -12.07 -2.69 -20.12
CA LYS A 185 -12.79 -2.01 -21.18
C LYS A 185 -13.93 -1.22 -20.53
N VAL A 186 -13.79 0.09 -20.50
CA VAL A 186 -14.74 1.00 -19.84
C VAL A 186 -15.41 1.90 -20.86
N ARG A 187 -16.67 2.27 -20.60
CA ARG A 187 -17.44 3.22 -21.40
C ARG A 187 -18.03 4.28 -20.48
N ALA A 188 -17.70 5.54 -20.72
CA ALA A 188 -18.25 6.70 -20.00
C ALA A 188 -19.16 7.50 -20.93
N ALA A 189 -20.39 7.79 -20.51
CA ALA A 189 -21.31 8.63 -21.29
C ALA A 189 -20.97 10.12 -21.12
N LEU A 190 -21.09 10.89 -22.19
CA LEU A 190 -20.77 12.34 -22.23
C LEU A 190 -21.94 13.24 -21.78
N GLY A 191 -23.09 12.68 -21.42
CA GLY A 191 -24.24 13.43 -20.93
C GLY A 191 -24.85 14.41 -21.94
N LEU A 192 -24.67 14.13 -23.23
CA LEU A 192 -25.27 14.89 -24.33
C LEU A 192 -26.62 14.25 -24.69
N ASP A 193 -27.68 14.71 -24.01
CA ASP A 193 -29.08 14.51 -24.42
C ASP A 193 -29.52 15.66 -25.34
#